data_AF-A0A2G2DFZ9-F1
#
_entry.id   AF-A0A2G2DFZ9-F1
#
_cell.length_a   1.000
_cell.length_b   1.000
_cell.length_c   1.000
_cell.angle_alpha   90.00
_cell.angle_beta   90.00
_cell.angle_gamma   90.00
#
_symmetry.space_group_name_H-M   'P 1'
#
loop_
_entity.id
_entity.type
_entity.pdbx_description
1 polymer ?
#
loop_
_entity_poly.entity_id
_entity_poly.type
_entity_poly.pdbx_seq_one_letter_code
_entity_poly.pdbx_strand_id
1 'polypeptide(L)'
;MGLGNIFTPAKLLEGIGKGLDKMVDGQGDKAKRFSELLKLYEPFKLAQRYLAFMFAGVYLLSHLAAITVLYWDKELAELIWNHTNDNLLYIILTIVAFYFSGGVINGALKRLSKK
;
A
#
# COMPACT_ATOMS: atom_id res chain seq x y z
N MET A 1 7.34 16.69 -20.35
CA MET A 1 8.17 16.74 -19.12
C MET A 1 7.58 15.77 -18.12
N GLY A 2 8.31 14.70 -17.80
CA GLY A 2 7.74 13.42 -17.37
C GLY A 2 7.30 13.31 -15.92
N LEU A 3 6.29 12.47 -15.71
CA LEU A 3 5.77 11.95 -14.43
C LEU A 3 6.86 11.35 -13.51
N GLY A 4 8.03 10.99 -14.06
CA GLY A 4 9.18 10.49 -13.30
C GLY A 4 9.80 11.49 -12.30
N ASN A 5 9.57 12.79 -12.49
CA ASN A 5 10.08 13.83 -11.59
C ASN A 5 9.16 14.16 -10.42
N ILE A 6 8.00 13.49 -10.32
CA ILE A 6 6.98 13.70 -9.28
C ILE A 6 6.96 12.52 -8.29
N PHE A 7 7.39 11.33 -8.73
CA PHE A 7 7.50 10.11 -7.92
C PHE A 7 8.93 9.81 -7.44
N THR A 8 9.82 10.80 -7.42
CA THR A 8 11.14 10.61 -6.80
C THR A 8 10.95 10.56 -5.27
N PRO A 9 11.43 9.52 -4.56
CA PRO A 9 11.22 9.37 -3.11
C PRO A 9 11.57 10.63 -2.32
N ALA A 10 12.60 11.39 -2.72
CA ALA A 10 13.01 12.63 -2.08
C ALA A 10 11.93 13.73 -2.12
N LYS A 11 11.28 13.96 -3.27
CA LYS A 11 10.24 15.00 -3.41
C LYS A 11 8.94 14.62 -2.73
N LEU A 12 8.63 13.32 -2.71
CA LEU A 12 7.48 12.79 -1.99
C LEU A 12 7.68 12.95 -0.47
N LEU A 13 8.89 12.64 0.02
CA LEU A 13 9.27 12.86 1.41
C LEU A 13 9.26 14.35 1.81
N GLU A 14 9.73 15.26 0.94
CA GLU A 14 9.65 16.71 1.19
C GLU A 14 8.22 17.24 1.18
N GLY A 15 7.38 16.80 0.25
CA GLY A 15 5.98 17.19 0.18
C GLY A 15 5.18 16.74 1.41
N ILE A 16 5.44 15.51 1.86
CA ILE A 16 4.89 14.96 3.10
C ILE A 16 5.43 15.71 4.31
N GLY A 17 6.74 15.96 4.40
CA GLY A 17 7.38 16.70 5.48
C GLY A 17 6.79 18.11 5.65
N LYS A 18 6.68 18.88 4.55
CA LYS A 18 6.06 20.21 4.57
C LYS A 18 4.58 20.18 4.94
N GLY A 19 3.85 19.16 4.52
CA GLY A 19 2.44 18.97 4.88
C GLY A 19 2.27 18.70 6.37
N LEU A 20 3.15 17.88 6.95
CA LEU A 20 3.14 17.52 8.35
C LEU A 20 3.62 18.66 9.25
N ASP A 21 4.72 19.34 8.90
CA ASP A 21 5.19 20.52 9.63
C ASP A 21 4.10 21.59 9.67
N LYS A 22 3.42 21.84 8.54
CA LYS A 22 2.30 22.79 8.49
C LYS A 22 1.06 22.34 9.29
N MET A 23 0.90 21.04 9.55
CA MET A 23 -0.16 20.49 10.40
C MET A 23 0.21 20.49 11.89
N VAL A 24 1.51 20.40 12.21
CA VAL A 24 2.03 20.33 13.58
C VAL A 24 2.37 21.72 14.15
N ASP A 25 2.96 22.63 13.36
CA ASP A 25 3.30 24.00 13.78
C ASP A 25 2.07 24.89 14.02
N GLY A 26 0.91 24.50 13.46
CA GLY A 26 -0.34 25.25 13.55
C GLY A 26 -1.10 25.07 14.87
N GLN A 27 -0.46 25.27 16.02
CA GLN A 27 -1.04 25.36 17.38
C GLN A 27 -1.73 24.06 17.88
N GLY A 28 -1.70 23.85 19.20
CA GLY A 28 -2.04 22.57 19.87
C GLY A 28 -3.38 21.92 19.48
N ASP A 29 -4.35 22.70 18.97
CA ASP A 29 -5.62 22.18 18.48
C ASP A 29 -5.53 21.40 17.16
N LYS A 30 -4.63 21.75 16.22
CA LYS A 30 -4.47 20.96 14.98
C LYS A 30 -3.72 19.66 15.22
N ALA A 31 -2.71 19.65 16.08
CA ALA A 31 -2.02 18.44 16.49
C ALA A 31 -2.97 17.47 17.20
N LYS A 32 -3.87 17.98 18.05
CA LYS A 32 -4.91 17.20 18.73
C LYS A 32 -5.94 16.64 17.74
N ARG A 33 -6.42 17.46 16.78
CA ARG A 33 -7.31 17.01 15.69
C ARG A 33 -6.64 15.97 14.78
N PHE A 34 -5.35 16.10 14.51
CA PHE A 34 -4.59 15.10 13.76
C PHE A 34 -4.46 13.78 14.54
N SER A 35 -4.22 13.84 15.86
CA SER A 35 -4.22 12.66 16.73
C SER A 35 -5.58 11.97 16.77
N GLU A 36 -6.68 12.73 16.85
CA GLU A 36 -8.05 12.19 16.77
C GLU A 36 -8.34 11.57 15.39
N LEU A 37 -7.87 12.20 14.31
CA LEU A 37 -7.98 11.68 12.96
C LEU A 37 -7.19 10.37 12.76
N LEU A 38 -5.99 10.28 13.37
CA LEU A 38 -5.19 9.05 13.37
C LEU A 38 -5.89 7.90 14.11
N LYS A 39 -6.57 8.17 15.23
CA LYS A 39 -7.38 7.17 15.95
C LYS A 39 -8.55 6.68 15.10
N LEU A 40 -9.25 7.60 14.44
CA LEU A 40 -10.33 7.25 13.50
C LEU A 40 -9.84 6.46 12.27
N TYR A 41 -8.54 6.52 11.96
CA TYR A 41 -7.92 5.79 10.85
C TYR A 41 -7.46 4.36 11.22
N GLU A 42 -7.41 3.99 12.50
CA GLU A 42 -7.11 2.60 12.92
C GLU A 42 -8.02 1.52 12.30
N PRO A 43 -9.37 1.67 12.27
CA PRO A 43 -10.23 0.70 11.60
C PRO A 43 -9.93 0.57 10.10
N PHE A 44 -9.50 1.65 9.44
CA PHE A 44 -9.08 1.61 8.04
C PHE A 44 -7.81 0.77 7.83
N LYS A 45 -6.81 0.91 8.71
CA LYS A 45 -5.60 0.07 8.68
C LYS A 45 -5.92 -1.41 8.91
N LEU A 46 -6.90 -1.71 9.75
CA LEU A 46 -7.34 -3.07 10.00
C LEU A 46 -8.07 -3.65 8.79
N ALA A 47 -9.01 -2.89 8.19
CA ALA A 47 -9.68 -3.29 6.96
C ALA A 47 -8.68 -3.52 5.81
N GLN A 48 -7.65 -2.67 5.70
CA GLN A 48 -6.57 -2.81 4.73
C GLN A 48 -5.78 -4.11 4.91
N ARG A 49 -5.52 -4.55 6.15
CA ARG A 49 -4.87 -5.85 6.43
C ARG A 49 -5.74 -7.02 5.99
N TYR A 50 -7.04 -6.97 6.29
CA TYR A 50 -7.97 -8.01 5.86
C TYR A 50 -8.09 -8.10 4.35
N LEU A 51 -8.22 -6.95 3.67
CA LEU A 51 -8.21 -6.90 2.20
C LEU A 51 -6.91 -7.45 1.63
N ALA A 52 -5.77 -7.08 2.20
CA ALA A 52 -4.47 -7.62 1.78
C ALA A 52 -4.41 -9.13 1.93
N PHE A 53 -4.83 -9.68 3.06
CA PHE A 53 -4.82 -11.11 3.29
C PHE A 53 -5.77 -11.86 2.35
N MET A 54 -7.01 -11.40 2.17
CA MET A 54 -8.00 -12.06 1.33
C MET A 54 -7.58 -12.07 -0.15
N PHE A 55 -7.25 -10.90 -0.71
CA PHE A 55 -6.91 -10.82 -2.13
C PHE A 55 -5.54 -11.44 -2.41
N ALA A 56 -4.51 -11.16 -1.61
CA ALA A 56 -3.19 -11.75 -1.83
C ALA A 56 -3.20 -13.26 -1.57
N GLY A 57 -4.03 -13.74 -0.64
CA GLY A 57 -4.25 -15.17 -0.41
C GLY A 57 -4.82 -15.86 -1.64
N VAL A 58 -5.92 -15.35 -2.19
CA VAL A 58 -6.52 -15.89 -3.44
C VAL A 58 -5.52 -15.82 -4.59
N TYR A 59 -4.84 -14.69 -4.77
CA TYR A 59 -3.85 -14.50 -5.83
C TYR A 59 -2.70 -15.50 -5.74
N LEU A 60 -2.15 -15.71 -4.54
CA LEU A 60 -1.08 -16.68 -4.28
C LEU A 60 -1.56 -18.11 -4.54
N LEU A 61 -2.72 -18.49 -4.01
CA LEU A 61 -3.26 -19.84 -4.17
C LEU A 61 -3.55 -20.17 -5.64
N SER A 62 -4.07 -19.22 -6.43
CA SER A 62 -4.29 -19.43 -7.86
C SER A 62 -2.99 -19.60 -8.64
N HIS A 63 -1.92 -18.87 -8.28
CA HIS A 63 -0.61 -19.06 -8.90
C HIS A 63 0.03 -20.39 -8.48
N LEU A 64 -0.11 -20.80 -7.22
CA LEU A 64 0.32 -22.13 -6.78
C LEU A 64 -0.45 -23.22 -7.54
N ALA A 65 -1.75 -23.06 -7.73
CA ALA A 65 -2.55 -23.98 -8.55
C ALA A 65 -2.03 -24.04 -10.00
N ALA A 66 -1.78 -22.89 -10.64
CA ALA A 66 -1.20 -22.86 -11.99
C ALA A 66 0.15 -23.59 -12.06
N ILE A 67 1.03 -23.41 -11.07
CA ILE A 67 2.32 -24.11 -10.99
C ILE A 67 2.12 -25.62 -10.84
N THR A 68 1.17 -26.06 -9.99
CA THR A 68 0.90 -27.50 -9.85
C THR A 68 0.34 -28.12 -11.12
N VAL A 69 -0.57 -27.43 -11.81
CA VAL A 69 -1.19 -27.90 -13.04
C VAL A 69 -0.19 -27.95 -14.19
N LEU A 70 0.83 -27.09 -14.19
CA LEU A 70 1.88 -27.04 -15.22
C LEU A 70 2.59 -28.39 -15.45
N TYR A 71 2.66 -29.25 -14.42
CA TYR A 71 3.27 -30.58 -14.53
C TYR A 71 2.43 -31.61 -15.30
N TRP A 72 1.15 -31.33 -15.56
CA TRP A 72 0.23 -32.24 -16.25
C TRP A 72 -0.42 -31.62 -17.49
N ASP A 73 -0.75 -30.32 -17.44
CA ASP A 73 -1.43 -29.62 -18.51
C ASP A 73 -0.92 -28.17 -18.58
N LYS A 74 -0.10 -27.91 -19.60
CA LYS A 74 0.49 -26.59 -19.83
C LYS A 74 -0.55 -25.56 -20.25
N GLU A 75 -1.51 -25.93 -21.09
CA GLU A 75 -2.52 -24.99 -21.60
C GLU A 75 -3.46 -24.55 -20.48
N LEU A 76 -3.89 -25.50 -19.63
CA LEU A 76 -4.70 -25.18 -18.45
C LEU A 76 -3.93 -24.34 -17.43
N ALA A 77 -2.64 -24.62 -17.22
CA ALA A 77 -1.78 -23.81 -16.35
C ALA A 77 -1.67 -22.36 -16.83
N GLU A 78 -1.41 -22.16 -18.13
CA GLU A 78 -1.35 -20.83 -18.73
C GLU A 78 -2.71 -20.11 -18.66
N LEU A 79 -3.82 -20.82 -18.85
CA LEU A 79 -5.16 -20.26 -18.69
C LEU A 79 -5.40 -19.74 -17.26
N ILE A 80 -5.08 -20.55 -16.25
CA ILE A 80 -5.23 -20.15 -14.84
C ILE A 80 -4.31 -18.95 -14.53
N TRP A 81 -3.07 -18.98 -15.00
CA TRP A 81 -2.10 -17.90 -14.80
C TRP A 81 -2.59 -16.58 -15.38
N ASN A 82 -3.01 -16.58 -16.66
CA ASN A 82 -3.47 -15.39 -17.35
C ASN A 82 -4.77 -14.87 -16.75
N HIS A 83 -5.75 -15.75 -16.51
CA HIS A 83 -7.01 -15.36 -15.88
C HIS A 83 -6.81 -14.75 -14.49
N THR A 84 -5.88 -15.29 -13.70
CA THR A 84 -5.56 -14.73 -12.39
C THR A 84 -4.94 -13.33 -12.51
N ASN A 85 -4.00 -13.14 -13.44
CA ASN A 85 -3.34 -11.85 -13.63
C ASN A 85 -4.28 -10.79 -14.21
N ASP A 86 -5.10 -11.13 -15.20
CA ASP A 86 -6.05 -10.20 -15.82
C ASP A 86 -7.05 -9.63 -14.82
N ASN A 87 -7.48 -10.43 -13.85
CA ASN A 87 -8.50 -10.02 -12.88
C ASN A 87 -7.91 -9.42 -11.59
N LEU A 88 -6.77 -9.93 -11.12
CA LEU A 88 -6.29 -9.62 -9.76
C LEU A 88 -4.98 -8.83 -9.71
N LEU A 89 -4.18 -8.79 -10.78
CA LEU A 89 -2.84 -8.18 -10.73
C LEU A 89 -2.89 -6.70 -10.27
N TYR A 90 -3.73 -5.88 -10.88
CA TYR A 90 -3.83 -4.46 -10.54
C TYR A 90 -4.43 -4.22 -9.14
N ILE A 91 -5.35 -5.08 -8.71
CA ILE A 91 -5.93 -5.03 -7.36
C ILE A 91 -4.84 -5.31 -6.32
N ILE A 92 -4.04 -6.37 -6.54
CA ILE A 92 -2.91 -6.73 -5.66
C ILE A 92 -1.86 -5.63 -5.64
N LEU A 93 -1.42 -5.13 -6.79
CA LEU A 93 -0.43 -4.06 -6.85
C LEU A 93 -0.90 -2.82 -6.09
N THR A 94 -2.18 -2.49 -6.20
CA THR A 94 -2.79 -1.36 -5.50
C THR A 94 -2.81 -1.58 -3.99
N ILE A 95 -3.28 -2.75 -3.54
CA ILE A 95 -3.28 -3.13 -2.13
C ILE A 95 -1.86 -3.10 -1.55
N VAL A 96 -0.90 -3.70 -2.24
CA VAL A 96 0.52 -3.75 -1.84
C VAL A 96 1.10 -2.34 -1.77
N ALA A 97 0.88 -1.51 -2.79
CA ALA A 97 1.32 -0.13 -2.80
C ALA A 97 0.76 0.62 -1.59
N PHE A 98 -0.54 0.59 -1.35
CA PHE A 98 -1.14 1.25 -0.20
C PHE A 98 -0.65 0.67 1.14
N TYR A 99 -0.45 -0.65 1.22
CA TYR A 99 0.03 -1.34 2.44
C TYR A 99 1.42 -0.85 2.85
N PHE A 100 2.35 -0.80 1.90
CA PHE A 100 3.70 -0.35 2.16
C PHE A 100 3.82 1.18 2.22
N SER A 101 3.03 1.94 1.46
CA SER A 101 3.00 3.42 1.55
C SER A 101 2.62 3.90 2.95
N GLY A 102 1.64 3.25 3.61
CA GLY A 102 1.32 3.56 5.00
C GLY A 102 2.49 3.35 5.95
N GLY A 103 3.29 2.28 5.76
CA GLY A 103 4.48 2.00 6.57
C GLY A 103 5.59 3.04 6.38
N VAL A 104 5.87 3.42 5.12
CA VAL A 104 6.90 4.41 4.78
C VAL A 104 6.57 5.79 5.36
N ILE A 105 5.31 6.23 5.23
CA ILE A 105 4.85 7.52 5.76
C ILE A 105 4.99 7.57 7.29
N ASN A 106 4.52 6.54 7.99
CA ASN A 106 4.64 6.46 9.45
C ASN A 106 6.10 6.40 9.93
N GLY A 107 6.97 5.72 9.18
CA GLY A 107 8.41 5.66 9.47
C GLY A 107 9.10 7.02 9.31
N ALA A 108 8.80 7.74 8.23
CA ALA A 108 9.32 9.09 8.00
C ALA A 108 8.85 10.07 9.10
N LEU A 109 7.57 10.03 9.44
CA LEU A 109 6.96 10.79 10.54
C LEU A 109 7.70 10.62 11.88
N LYS A 110 7.91 9.37 12.28
CA LYS A 110 8.58 9.04 13.55
C LYS A 110 10.04 9.48 13.58
N ARG A 111 10.70 9.54 12.42
CA ARG A 111 12.09 9.98 12.31
C ARG A 111 12.22 11.50 12.38
N LEU A 112 11.24 12.23 11.84
CA LEU A 112 11.16 13.69 11.94
C LEU A 112 10.81 14.16 13.35
N SER A 113 9.88 13.49 14.05
CA SER A 113 9.51 13.89 15.42
C SER A 113 10.58 13.61 16.48
N LYS A 114 11.64 12.87 16.14
CA LYS A 114 12.72 12.48 17.05
C LYS A 114 13.99 13.32 16.86
N LYS A 115 13.94 14.30 15.95
CA LYS A 115 15.01 15.26 15.68
C LYS A 115 14.57 16.63 16.17
#